data_AF-A0A969XTU8-F1
#
_entry.id   AF-A0A969XTU8-F1
#
_cell.length_a   1.000
_cell.length_b   1.000
_cell.length_c   1.000
_cell.angle_alpha   90.00
_cell.angle_beta   90.00
_cell.angle_gamma   90.00
#
_symmetry.space_group_name_H-M   'P 1'
#
loop_
_entity.id
_entity.type
_entity.pdbx_description
1 polymer ?
#
loop_
_entity_poly.entity_id
_entity_poly.type
_entity_poly.pdbx_seq_one_letter_code
_entity_poly.pdbx_strand_id
1 'polypeptide(L)'
;MPGTEALTPDGPPRWTFFFGEGDSEGDPARKDELGGKGASLAAMSRAGLPVPPGFTLSVACCAYVHAHGGAWPDGLDAEVRRAVARLERVTGRRFGEGAEPLLVSVRSGAAVSMPGMMDTLLNCGLQPSLAGQVRDRERLAEVYAQFARQFAMVVGGLESRAVQDAGGWEQVASLCEQRTGRPFPRSPWDALRECIDAVFRSWDNQRAVVYRRAHGLTALAGTAVTVQAMFPSEVSGIAFTANPARPQARQIVIESAYGLGESVVSGDVTPDHFIVEPDPLRITERTIGHKAARMAALGDRTTDHDPDRP
;
A
#
# COMPACT_ATOMS: atom_id res chain seq x y z
N MET A 1 -7.65 7.91 38.38
CA MET A 1 -6.27 8.43 38.35
C MET A 1 -5.50 7.61 37.32
N PRO A 2 -5.27 8.09 36.09
CA PRO A 2 -4.43 7.36 35.15
C PRO A 2 -2.97 7.81 35.35
N GLY A 3 -2.19 6.98 36.04
CA GLY A 3 -0.75 6.85 35.83
C GLY A 3 -0.57 5.52 35.09
N THR A 4 0.33 5.36 34.12
CA THR A 4 1.71 5.82 34.10
C THR A 4 2.14 5.80 32.63
N GLU A 5 2.37 6.94 32.01
CA GLU A 5 3.10 6.99 30.74
C GLU A 5 4.53 6.58 31.06
N ALA A 6 4.93 5.40 30.58
CA ALA A 6 6.34 5.03 30.55
C ALA A 6 7.02 5.94 29.52
N LEU A 7 7.52 7.08 29.99
CA LEU A 7 8.46 7.92 29.24
C LEU A 7 9.66 7.05 28.88
N THR A 8 9.75 6.68 27.61
CA THR A 8 10.99 6.20 26.99
C THR A 8 12.04 7.31 27.06
N PRO A 9 13.34 7.00 27.07
CA PRO A 9 14.42 7.99 27.23
C PRO A 9 14.40 9.14 26.22
N ASP A 10 13.73 8.96 25.08
CA ASP A 10 13.66 9.89 23.95
C ASP A 10 12.27 10.57 23.84
N GLY A 11 11.92 11.48 24.75
CA GLY A 11 10.76 12.37 24.60
C GLY A 11 9.39 11.67 24.35
N PRO A 12 8.35 12.42 23.93
CA PRO A 12 7.10 11.81 23.50
C PRO A 12 7.32 10.97 22.22
N PRO A 13 6.67 9.79 22.11
CA PRO A 13 6.85 8.92 20.96
C PRO A 13 6.44 9.63 19.66
N ARG A 14 7.34 9.67 18.69
CA ARG A 14 7.03 10.12 17.33
C ARG A 14 6.22 9.04 16.61
N TRP A 15 5.09 9.43 16.01
CA TRP A 15 4.22 8.45 15.38
C TRP A 15 4.52 8.25 13.89
N THR A 16 4.97 9.30 13.20
CA THR A 16 5.18 9.31 11.74
C THR A 16 6.64 9.55 11.34
N PHE A 17 7.11 8.78 10.34
CA PHE A 17 8.48 8.83 9.82
C PHE A 17 8.45 8.92 8.28
N PHE A 18 8.81 10.07 7.73
CA PHE A 18 8.86 10.29 6.29
C PHE A 18 10.08 9.62 5.65
N PHE A 19 9.91 9.18 4.40
CA PHE A 19 10.98 8.73 3.51
C PHE A 19 10.75 9.26 2.10
N GLY A 20 11.83 9.62 1.41
CA GLY A 20 11.82 10.12 0.04
C GLY A 20 12.94 11.14 -0.18
N GLU A 21 13.11 11.58 -1.43
CA GLU A 21 14.09 12.63 -1.79
C GLU A 21 15.54 12.31 -1.38
N GLY A 22 15.91 11.03 -1.31
CA GLY A 22 17.25 10.61 -0.91
C GLY A 22 17.47 10.54 0.61
N ASP A 23 16.43 10.73 1.42
CA ASP A 23 16.53 10.76 2.88
C ASP A 23 15.41 9.96 3.58
N SER A 24 15.55 9.70 4.88
CA SER A 24 14.49 9.17 5.73
C SER A 24 14.66 9.61 7.18
N GLU A 25 13.53 10.00 7.79
CA GLU A 25 13.44 10.38 9.20
C GLU A 25 13.53 9.18 10.14
N GLY A 26 13.21 7.97 9.66
CA GLY A 26 13.32 6.73 10.42
C GLY A 26 14.67 6.07 10.25
N ASP A 27 15.14 5.36 11.28
CA ASP A 27 16.34 4.53 11.19
C ASP A 27 16.02 3.18 10.52
N PRO A 28 16.62 2.84 9.36
CA PRO A 28 16.43 1.55 8.70
C PRO A 28 16.83 0.32 9.53
N ALA A 29 17.66 0.48 10.56
CA ALA A 29 17.99 -0.60 11.49
C ALA A 29 16.83 -0.92 12.45
N ARG A 30 15.94 0.05 12.71
CA ARG A 30 14.84 -0.03 13.68
C ARG A 30 13.58 -0.68 13.09
N LYS A 31 13.69 -1.96 12.73
CA LYS A 31 12.54 -2.76 12.26
C LYS A 31 11.47 -2.95 13.32
N ASP A 32 11.84 -2.86 14.60
CA ASP A 32 10.93 -2.84 15.74
C ASP A 32 10.02 -1.60 15.73
N GLU A 33 10.45 -0.50 15.12
CA GLU A 33 9.73 0.77 15.06
C GLU A 33 9.01 0.96 13.72
N LEU A 34 9.70 0.77 12.60
CA LEU A 34 9.18 1.02 11.25
C LEU A 34 8.53 -0.20 10.60
N GLY A 35 8.66 -1.36 11.24
CA GLY A 35 8.37 -2.64 10.60
C GLY A 35 9.36 -2.96 9.46
N GLY A 36 9.24 -4.16 8.90
CA GLY A 36 10.16 -4.62 7.85
C GLY A 36 10.07 -3.78 6.56
N LYS A 37 8.86 -3.42 6.14
CA LYS A 37 8.65 -2.63 4.90
C LYS A 37 9.09 -1.17 5.06
N GLY A 38 8.71 -0.52 6.16
CA GLY A 38 9.12 0.86 6.44
C GLY A 38 10.64 0.98 6.57
N ALA A 39 11.28 0.06 7.28
CA ALA A 39 12.73 -0.01 7.37
C ALA A 39 13.41 -0.19 6.01
N SER A 40 12.91 -1.08 5.15
CA SER A 40 13.45 -1.25 3.79
C SER A 40 13.28 0.00 2.94
N LEU A 41 12.12 0.67 3.00
CA LEU A 41 11.89 1.92 2.28
C LEU A 41 12.80 3.05 2.76
N ALA A 42 13.01 3.16 4.08
CA ALA A 42 13.97 4.08 4.67
C ALA A 42 15.40 3.80 4.18
N ALA A 43 15.83 2.53 4.15
CA ALA A 43 17.14 2.13 3.63
C ALA A 43 17.31 2.50 2.16
N MET A 44 16.33 2.14 1.33
CA MET A 44 16.37 2.41 -0.11
C MET A 44 16.39 3.92 -0.39
N SER A 45 15.58 4.69 0.34
CA SER A 45 15.57 6.15 0.20
C SER A 45 16.92 6.76 0.56
N ARG A 46 17.50 6.39 1.72
CA ARG A 46 18.84 6.87 2.14
C ARG A 46 19.96 6.42 1.21
N ALA A 47 19.78 5.30 0.50
CA ALA A 47 20.70 4.83 -0.52
C ALA A 47 20.57 5.57 -1.86
N GLY A 48 19.64 6.54 -1.97
CA GLY A 48 19.42 7.31 -3.20
C GLY A 48 18.69 6.53 -4.30
N LEU A 49 18.07 5.38 -3.98
CA LEU A 49 17.25 4.66 -4.94
C LEU A 49 15.97 5.45 -5.24
N PRO A 50 15.40 5.31 -6.45
CA PRO A 50 14.20 6.04 -6.87
C PRO A 50 12.94 5.47 -6.20
N VAL A 51 12.80 5.72 -4.89
CA VAL A 51 11.64 5.31 -4.08
C VAL A 51 10.58 6.40 -4.14
N PRO A 52 9.33 6.10 -4.53
CA PRO A 52 8.23 7.06 -4.41
C PRO A 52 8.10 7.53 -2.95
N PRO A 53 7.95 8.85 -2.71
CA PRO A 53 7.95 9.39 -1.35
C PRO A 53 6.74 8.89 -0.55
N GLY A 54 6.92 8.80 0.76
CA GLY A 54 5.92 8.26 1.66
C GLY A 54 6.26 8.53 3.12
N PHE A 55 5.48 7.94 4.01
CA PHE A 55 5.76 7.93 5.43
C PHE A 55 5.26 6.64 6.08
N THR A 56 5.85 6.32 7.23
CA THR A 56 5.51 5.15 8.04
C THR A 56 4.93 5.61 9.36
N LEU A 57 3.74 5.09 9.73
CA LEU A 57 3.26 5.12 11.10
C LEU A 57 3.89 3.96 11.88
N SER A 58 4.47 4.24 13.04
CA SER A 58 5.26 3.26 13.79
C SER A 58 4.45 2.11 14.37
N VAL A 59 5.16 1.04 14.71
CA VAL A 59 4.63 -0.08 15.50
C VAL A 59 4.07 0.39 16.84
N ALA A 60 4.72 1.37 17.48
CA ALA A 60 4.25 1.97 18.73
C ALA A 60 2.89 2.66 18.57
N CYS A 61 2.64 3.31 17.42
CA CYS A 61 1.34 3.88 17.11
C CYS A 61 0.24 2.80 17.08
N CYS A 62 0.51 1.66 16.44
CA CYS A 62 -0.41 0.52 16.44
C CYS A 62 -0.68 0.01 17.86
N ALA A 63 0.37 -0.17 18.67
CA ALA A 63 0.24 -0.62 20.05
C ALA A 63 -0.63 0.35 20.89
N TYR A 64 -0.41 1.66 20.74
CA TYR A 64 -1.22 2.68 21.39
C TYR A 64 -2.70 2.56 20.99
N VAL A 65 -2.99 2.52 19.69
CA VAL A 65 -4.36 2.46 19.18
C VAL A 65 -5.11 1.25 19.73
N HIS A 66 -4.47 0.08 19.82
CA HIS A 66 -5.09 -1.11 20.42
C HIS A 66 -5.34 -0.94 21.92
N ALA A 67 -4.37 -0.42 22.66
CA ALA A 67 -4.52 -0.17 24.10
C ALA A 67 -5.62 0.85 24.43
N HIS A 68 -5.98 1.73 23.48
CA HIS A 68 -6.99 2.77 23.63
C HIS A 68 -8.27 2.49 22.82
N GLY A 69 -8.59 1.23 22.55
CA GLY A 69 -9.87 0.83 21.96
C GLY A 69 -10.10 1.35 20.54
N GLY A 70 -9.03 1.57 19.78
CA GLY A 70 -9.08 2.11 18.41
C GLY A 70 -8.89 3.62 18.32
N ALA A 71 -8.75 4.34 19.44
CA ALA A 71 -8.52 5.78 19.43
C ALA A 71 -7.08 6.12 18.99
N TRP A 72 -6.94 7.12 18.12
CA TRP A 72 -5.64 7.67 17.76
C TRP A 72 -5.03 8.45 18.92
N PRO A 73 -3.69 8.39 19.12
CA PRO A 73 -3.00 9.29 20.03
C PRO A 73 -3.27 10.76 19.69
N ASP A 74 -3.24 11.61 20.72
CA ASP A 74 -3.38 13.05 20.55
C ASP A 74 -2.31 13.57 19.59
N GLY A 75 -2.73 14.40 18.63
CA GLY A 75 -1.84 14.99 17.62
C GLY A 75 -1.52 14.10 16.41
N LEU A 76 -1.85 12.80 16.42
CA LEU A 76 -1.58 11.91 15.28
C LEU A 76 -2.25 12.39 13.98
N ASP A 77 -3.51 12.85 14.05
CA ASP A 77 -4.22 13.39 12.87
C ASP A 77 -3.46 14.56 12.24
N ALA A 78 -2.93 15.46 13.07
CA ALA A 78 -2.13 16.59 12.61
C ALA A 78 -0.78 16.14 12.05
N GLU A 79 -0.13 15.11 12.61
CA GLU A 79 1.09 14.51 12.06
C GLU A 79 0.85 13.90 10.67
N VAL A 80 -0.20 13.09 10.52
CA VAL A 80 -0.57 12.48 9.23
C VAL A 80 -0.85 13.57 8.20
N ARG A 81 -1.59 14.62 8.57
CA ARG A 81 -1.85 15.77 7.68
C ARG A 81 -0.56 16.48 7.26
N ARG A 82 0.38 16.69 8.18
CA ARG A 82 1.70 17.28 7.85
C ARG A 82 2.51 16.39 6.91
N ALA A 83 2.49 15.08 7.12
CA ALA A 83 3.19 14.12 6.26
C ALA A 83 2.59 14.09 4.84
N VAL A 84 1.26 14.10 4.72
CA VAL A 84 0.57 14.22 3.41
C VAL A 84 0.86 15.57 2.76
N ALA A 85 0.84 16.68 3.50
CA ALA A 85 1.21 18.00 2.96
C ALA A 85 2.66 18.03 2.46
N ARG A 86 3.57 17.26 3.10
CA ARG A 86 4.92 17.05 2.57
C ARG A 86 4.89 16.24 1.27
N LEU A 87 4.10 15.18 1.17
CA LEU A 87 3.90 14.47 -0.11
C LEU A 87 3.38 15.39 -1.21
N GLU A 88 2.42 16.26 -0.91
CA GLU A 88 1.89 17.21 -1.89
C GLU A 88 2.99 18.14 -2.42
N ARG A 89 3.85 18.67 -1.53
CA ARG A 89 4.98 19.52 -1.93
C ARG A 89 5.99 18.78 -2.79
N VAL A 90 6.37 17.56 -2.40
CA VAL A 90 7.39 16.77 -3.11
C VAL A 90 6.89 16.27 -4.46
N THR A 91 5.62 15.90 -4.55
CA THR A 91 5.03 15.35 -5.77
C THR A 91 4.43 16.41 -6.70
N GLY A 92 4.22 17.64 -6.22
CA GLY A 92 3.54 18.70 -6.96
C GLY A 92 2.04 18.47 -7.18
N ARG A 93 1.44 17.49 -6.49
CA ARG A 93 0.04 17.07 -6.66
C ARG A 93 -0.73 17.23 -5.35
N ARG A 94 -2.02 17.54 -5.42
CA ARG A 94 -2.87 17.75 -4.23
C ARG A 94 -3.62 16.47 -3.86
N PHE A 95 -3.70 16.16 -2.56
CA PHE A 95 -4.27 14.90 -2.09
C PHE A 95 -5.77 14.81 -2.41
N GLY A 96 -6.12 13.87 -3.31
CA GLY A 96 -7.48 13.69 -3.78
C GLY A 96 -8.07 14.86 -4.58
N GLU A 97 -7.26 15.79 -5.08
CA GLU A 97 -7.72 17.02 -5.74
C GLU A 97 -6.94 17.30 -7.05
N GLY A 98 -7.61 17.95 -8.00
CA GLY A 98 -7.04 18.39 -9.27
C GLY A 98 -7.19 17.36 -10.39
N ALA A 99 -6.73 17.76 -11.59
CA ALA A 99 -6.76 16.90 -12.78
C ALA A 99 -5.79 15.71 -12.68
N GLU A 100 -4.73 15.86 -11.88
CA GLU A 100 -3.75 14.81 -11.55
C GLU A 100 -3.65 14.68 -10.02
N PRO A 101 -4.63 14.03 -9.37
CA PRO A 101 -4.68 13.97 -7.92
C PRO A 101 -3.51 13.16 -7.36
N LEU A 102 -2.98 13.60 -6.21
CA LEU A 102 -2.14 12.74 -5.39
C LEU A 102 -3.06 11.67 -4.78
N LEU A 103 -2.80 10.43 -5.13
CA LEU A 103 -3.34 9.25 -4.48
C LEU A 103 -2.21 8.53 -3.73
N VAL A 104 -2.57 7.76 -2.71
CA VAL A 104 -1.60 7.00 -1.90
C VAL A 104 -1.99 5.53 -1.82
N SER A 105 -0.99 4.68 -1.65
CA SER A 105 -1.18 3.31 -1.18
C SER A 105 -1.04 3.25 0.33
N VAL A 106 -1.78 2.35 0.98
CA VAL A 106 -1.72 2.08 2.42
C VAL A 106 -1.42 0.60 2.62
N ARG A 107 -0.32 0.30 3.32
CA ARG A 107 0.26 -1.06 3.39
C ARG A 107 0.64 -1.42 4.82
N SER A 108 0.27 -2.62 5.25
CA SER A 108 0.75 -3.20 6.51
C SER A 108 2.24 -3.55 6.42
N GLY A 109 2.98 -3.36 7.51
CA GLY A 109 4.39 -3.73 7.62
C GLY A 109 4.76 -4.11 9.05
N ALA A 110 4.62 -5.38 9.41
CA ALA A 110 5.16 -5.89 10.67
C ALA A 110 6.69 -6.05 10.59
N ALA A 111 7.37 -6.13 11.74
CA ALA A 111 8.82 -6.36 11.82
C ALA A 111 9.25 -7.70 11.17
N VAL A 112 8.37 -8.71 11.25
CA VAL A 112 8.50 -10.01 10.60
C VAL A 112 7.41 -10.15 9.55
N SER A 113 7.74 -10.71 8.38
CA SER A 113 6.74 -10.97 7.33
C SER A 113 5.70 -11.97 7.84
N MET A 114 4.42 -11.60 7.77
CA MET A 114 3.32 -12.43 8.25
C MET A 114 2.26 -12.59 7.15
N PRO A 115 2.01 -13.82 6.67
CA PRO A 115 0.89 -14.13 5.78
C PRO A 115 -0.44 -13.77 6.46
N GLY A 116 -1.34 -13.12 5.72
CA GLY A 116 -2.68 -12.76 6.22
C GLY A 116 -2.75 -11.45 7.00
N MET A 117 -1.68 -10.65 7.05
CA MET A 117 -1.79 -9.21 7.34
C MET A 117 -2.50 -8.50 6.19
N MET A 118 -3.21 -7.41 6.49
CA MET A 118 -4.07 -6.68 5.55
C MET A 118 -3.48 -6.53 4.15
N ASP A 119 -4.31 -6.78 3.14
CA ASP A 119 -3.99 -6.55 1.73
C ASP A 119 -3.64 -5.08 1.47
N THR A 120 -2.88 -4.83 0.41
CA THR A 120 -2.47 -3.47 0.04
C THR A 120 -3.67 -2.71 -0.50
N LEU A 121 -4.01 -1.57 0.12
CA LEU A 121 -5.01 -0.65 -0.43
C LEU A 121 -4.31 0.32 -1.39
N LEU A 122 -4.73 0.33 -2.64
CA LEU A 122 -4.22 1.24 -3.67
C LEU A 122 -5.21 2.39 -3.90
N ASN A 123 -4.74 3.47 -4.53
CA ASN A 123 -5.60 4.57 -4.97
C ASN A 123 -6.42 5.26 -3.85
N CYS A 124 -5.94 5.23 -2.61
CA CYS A 124 -6.55 5.96 -1.51
C CYS A 124 -6.43 7.48 -1.75
N GLY A 125 -7.52 8.22 -1.53
CA GLY A 125 -7.66 9.63 -1.90
C GLY A 125 -8.73 9.87 -2.98
N LEU A 126 -9.30 8.80 -3.55
CA LEU A 126 -10.44 8.89 -4.44
C LEU A 126 -11.70 9.38 -3.71
N GLN A 127 -12.39 10.32 -4.35
CA GLN A 127 -13.63 10.92 -3.85
C GLN A 127 -14.57 11.30 -5.00
N PRO A 128 -15.89 11.41 -4.76
CA PRO A 128 -16.84 11.67 -5.84
C PRO A 128 -16.61 12.99 -6.58
N SER A 129 -16.08 14.01 -5.90
CA SER A 129 -15.82 15.34 -6.47
C SER A 129 -14.74 15.33 -7.57
N LEU A 130 -13.94 14.27 -7.68
CA LEU A 130 -12.93 14.14 -8.74
C LEU A 130 -13.54 13.98 -10.14
N ALA A 131 -14.78 13.54 -10.26
CA ALA A 131 -15.47 13.40 -11.55
C ALA A 131 -15.59 14.73 -12.33
N GLY A 132 -15.58 15.87 -11.61
CA GLY A 132 -15.56 17.21 -12.19
C GLY A 132 -14.17 17.76 -12.49
N GLN A 133 -13.10 17.07 -12.08
CA GLN A 133 -11.73 17.59 -12.09
C GLN A 133 -10.81 16.80 -13.04
N VAL A 134 -11.02 15.50 -13.15
CA VAL A 134 -10.23 14.60 -14.00
C VAL A 134 -10.79 14.58 -15.41
N ARG A 135 -9.89 14.55 -16.42
CA ARG A 135 -10.25 14.52 -17.85
C ARG A 135 -10.86 13.17 -18.27
N ASP A 136 -10.20 12.07 -17.92
CA ASP A 136 -10.64 10.72 -18.26
C ASP A 136 -11.63 10.17 -17.21
N ARG A 137 -12.92 10.42 -17.45
CA ARG A 137 -14.01 10.03 -16.53
C ARG A 137 -14.30 8.53 -16.54
N GLU A 138 -14.12 7.88 -17.69
CA GLU A 138 -14.30 6.44 -17.81
C GLU A 138 -13.24 5.73 -16.98
N ARG A 139 -11.98 6.14 -17.13
CA ARG A 139 -10.89 5.64 -16.31
C ARG A 139 -11.07 5.91 -14.83
N LEU A 140 -11.53 7.10 -14.46
CA LEU A 140 -11.85 7.40 -13.06
C LEU A 140 -12.89 6.44 -12.51
N ALA A 141 -13.96 6.15 -13.25
CA ALA A 141 -15.00 5.22 -12.82
C ALA A 141 -14.46 3.80 -12.61
N GLU A 142 -13.62 3.31 -13.52
CA GLU A 142 -12.95 2.01 -13.39
C GLU A 142 -12.08 1.93 -12.13
N VAL A 143 -11.18 2.91 -11.96
CA VAL A 143 -10.22 2.94 -10.84
C VAL A 143 -10.95 3.13 -9.51
N TYR A 144 -12.04 3.90 -9.49
CA TYR A 144 -12.85 4.08 -8.29
C TYR A 144 -13.67 2.83 -7.95
N ALA A 145 -14.19 2.11 -8.94
CA ALA A 145 -14.81 0.81 -8.68
C ALA A 145 -13.79 -0.18 -8.10
N GLN A 146 -12.57 -0.24 -8.63
CA GLN A 146 -11.49 -1.07 -8.08
C GLN A 146 -11.16 -0.69 -6.63
N PHE A 147 -10.93 0.59 -6.35
CA PHE A 147 -10.69 1.07 -4.98
C PHE A 147 -11.85 0.73 -4.05
N ALA A 148 -13.11 0.96 -4.46
CA ALA A 148 -14.27 0.67 -3.62
C ALA A 148 -14.38 -0.82 -3.30
N ARG A 149 -14.07 -1.70 -4.27
CA ARG A 149 -14.05 -3.16 -4.05
C ARG A 149 -12.96 -3.55 -3.07
N GLN A 150 -11.73 -3.05 -3.25
CA GLN A 150 -10.62 -3.28 -2.31
C GLN A 150 -10.99 -2.77 -0.91
N PHE A 151 -11.54 -1.57 -0.81
CA PHE A 151 -11.97 -0.99 0.44
C PHE A 151 -13.04 -1.84 1.12
N ALA A 152 -14.08 -2.27 0.39
CA ALA A 152 -15.15 -3.09 0.93
C ALA A 152 -14.64 -4.44 1.46
N MET A 153 -13.72 -5.10 0.75
CA MET A 153 -13.13 -6.35 1.20
C MET A 153 -12.23 -6.16 2.42
N VAL A 154 -11.35 -5.16 2.36
CA VAL A 154 -10.23 -5.05 3.32
C VAL A 154 -10.60 -4.22 4.55
N VAL A 155 -11.32 -3.11 4.38
CA VAL A 155 -11.80 -2.24 5.47
C VAL A 155 -13.18 -2.68 5.97
N GLY A 156 -14.05 -3.07 5.04
CA GLY A 156 -15.39 -3.55 5.34
C GLY A 156 -15.46 -5.00 5.78
N GLY A 157 -14.45 -5.82 5.45
CA GLY A 157 -14.45 -7.26 5.76
C GLY A 157 -15.45 -8.06 4.94
N LEU A 158 -15.83 -7.58 3.75
CA LEU A 158 -16.81 -8.25 2.88
C LEU A 158 -16.15 -9.36 2.04
N GLU A 159 -16.92 -10.42 1.80
CA GLU A 159 -16.51 -11.53 0.95
C GLU A 159 -16.38 -11.11 -0.52
N SER A 160 -15.30 -11.57 -1.17
CA SER A 160 -14.95 -11.19 -2.55
C SER A 160 -16.10 -11.40 -3.54
N ARG A 161 -16.80 -12.54 -3.47
CA ARG A 161 -17.92 -12.86 -4.37
C ARG A 161 -19.03 -11.80 -4.31
N ALA A 162 -19.42 -11.39 -3.11
CA ALA A 162 -20.48 -10.38 -2.94
C ALA A 162 -20.08 -9.01 -3.50
N VAL A 163 -18.79 -8.69 -3.45
CA VAL A 163 -18.23 -7.42 -3.94
C VAL A 163 -18.03 -7.45 -5.46
N GLN A 164 -17.66 -8.60 -6.03
CA GLN A 164 -17.47 -8.78 -7.47
C GLN A 164 -18.79 -8.69 -8.25
N ASP A 165 -19.89 -9.16 -7.66
CA ASP A 165 -21.23 -9.09 -8.25
C ASP A 165 -21.80 -7.65 -8.29
N ALA A 166 -21.21 -6.72 -7.52
CA ALA A 166 -21.58 -5.31 -7.55
C ALA A 166 -20.92 -4.57 -8.72
N GLY A 167 -21.70 -3.74 -9.41
CA GLY A 167 -21.27 -2.97 -10.58
C GLY A 167 -20.30 -1.83 -10.22
N GLY A 168 -20.74 -0.59 -10.42
CA GLY A 168 -19.94 0.61 -10.16
C GLY A 168 -19.65 0.86 -8.68
N TRP A 169 -18.80 1.85 -8.41
CA TRP A 169 -18.36 2.18 -7.05
C TRP A 169 -19.52 2.56 -6.11
N GLU A 170 -20.61 3.17 -6.61
CA GLU A 170 -21.79 3.51 -5.79
C GLU A 170 -22.49 2.27 -5.24
N GLN A 171 -22.59 1.21 -6.05
CA GLN A 171 -23.22 -0.05 -5.64
C GLN A 171 -22.37 -0.77 -4.59
N VAL A 172 -21.05 -0.77 -4.78
CA VAL A 172 -20.10 -1.32 -3.80
C VAL A 172 -20.14 -0.52 -2.50
N ALA A 173 -20.18 0.82 -2.59
CA ALA A 173 -20.31 1.70 -1.43
C ALA A 173 -21.62 1.41 -0.66
N SER A 174 -22.76 1.34 -1.35
CA SER A 174 -24.05 0.99 -0.75
C SER A 174 -24.02 -0.39 -0.09
N LEU A 175 -23.40 -1.39 -0.73
CA LEU A 175 -23.24 -2.72 -0.15
C LEU A 175 -22.39 -2.66 1.13
N CYS A 176 -21.28 -1.94 1.10
CA CYS A 176 -20.41 -1.73 2.26
C CYS A 176 -21.17 -1.06 3.41
N GLU A 177 -21.95 0.00 3.13
CA GLU A 177 -22.77 0.72 4.10
C GLU A 177 -23.84 -0.20 4.73
N GLN A 178 -24.56 -0.97 3.92
CA GLN A 178 -25.59 -1.90 4.40
C GLN A 178 -25.01 -3.03 5.26
N ARG A 179 -23.83 -3.54 4.91
CA ARG A 179 -23.20 -4.68 5.59
C ARG A 179 -22.47 -4.27 6.87
N THR A 180 -21.86 -3.08 6.88
CA THR A 180 -21.05 -2.62 8.01
C THR A 180 -21.79 -1.66 8.94
N GLY A 181 -22.90 -1.06 8.48
CA GLY A 181 -23.61 -0.01 9.20
C GLY A 181 -22.85 1.32 9.28
N ARG A 182 -21.72 1.46 8.57
CA ARG A 182 -20.86 2.65 8.56
C ARG A 182 -20.91 3.32 7.19
N PRO A 183 -20.87 4.66 7.11
CA PRO A 183 -20.85 5.37 5.83
C PRO A 183 -19.60 4.98 5.03
N PHE A 184 -19.72 4.85 3.71
CA PHE A 184 -18.55 4.72 2.84
C PHE A 184 -17.86 6.09 2.75
N PRO A 185 -16.52 6.17 2.87
CA PRO A 185 -15.84 7.45 2.93
C PRO A 185 -16.04 8.26 1.65
N ARG A 186 -16.44 9.53 1.81
CA ARG A 186 -16.67 10.47 0.70
C ARG A 186 -15.61 11.57 0.62
N SER A 187 -14.70 11.63 1.58
CA SER A 187 -13.54 12.53 1.57
C SER A 187 -12.23 11.72 1.54
N PRO A 188 -11.15 12.27 0.97
CA PRO A 188 -9.87 11.59 0.88
C PRO A 188 -9.26 11.34 2.27
N TRP A 189 -9.56 12.21 3.24
CA TRP A 189 -9.07 12.10 4.62
C TRP A 189 -9.78 10.99 5.40
N ASP A 190 -11.11 10.87 5.25
CA ASP A 190 -11.86 9.78 5.89
C ASP A 190 -11.40 8.44 5.33
N ALA A 191 -11.24 8.34 4.00
CA ALA A 191 -10.70 7.15 3.36
C ALA A 191 -9.32 6.79 3.91
N LEU A 192 -8.39 7.75 4.00
CA LEU A 192 -7.05 7.50 4.52
C LEU A 192 -7.07 7.03 5.97
N ARG A 193 -7.87 7.67 6.82
CA ARG A 193 -8.04 7.28 8.22
C ARG A 193 -8.57 5.86 8.34
N GLU A 194 -9.63 5.53 7.61
CA GLU A 194 -10.23 4.19 7.64
C GLU A 194 -9.29 3.10 7.12
N CYS A 195 -8.48 3.41 6.09
CA CYS A 195 -7.42 2.53 5.60
C CYS A 195 -6.36 2.27 6.69
N ILE A 196 -5.89 3.32 7.38
CA ILE A 196 -4.91 3.22 8.48
C ILE A 196 -5.50 2.38 9.62
N ASP A 197 -6.72 2.68 10.03
CA ASP A 197 -7.40 1.96 11.11
C ASP A 197 -7.61 0.48 10.77
N ALA A 198 -7.92 0.17 9.52
CA ALA A 198 -8.03 -1.21 9.07
C ALA A 198 -6.68 -1.95 9.14
N VAL A 199 -5.56 -1.28 8.82
CA VAL A 199 -4.22 -1.89 8.96
C VAL A 199 -3.93 -2.18 10.42
N PHE A 200 -4.23 -1.24 11.33
CA PHE A 200 -4.10 -1.49 12.76
C PHE A 200 -4.98 -2.68 13.19
N ARG A 201 -6.28 -2.66 12.90
CA ARG A 201 -7.20 -3.78 13.24
C ARG A 201 -6.75 -5.13 12.69
N SER A 202 -6.09 -5.14 11.52
CA SER A 202 -5.61 -6.38 10.92
C SER A 202 -4.56 -7.10 11.75
N TRP A 203 -3.88 -6.40 12.66
CA TRP A 203 -2.93 -6.99 13.59
C TRP A 203 -3.56 -8.12 14.42
N ASP A 204 -4.81 -7.95 14.87
CA ASP A 204 -5.52 -8.91 15.71
C ASP A 204 -6.49 -9.80 14.94
N ASN A 205 -6.39 -9.85 13.61
CA ASN A 205 -7.19 -10.78 12.84
C ASN A 205 -6.81 -12.24 13.16
N GLN A 206 -7.76 -13.15 12.99
CA GLN A 206 -7.59 -14.55 13.38
C GLN A 206 -6.38 -15.22 12.71
N ARG A 207 -6.12 -14.90 11.43
CA ARG A 207 -5.00 -15.46 10.67
C ARG A 207 -3.66 -15.02 11.26
N ALA A 208 -3.52 -13.73 11.57
CA ALA A 208 -2.33 -13.14 12.15
C ALA A 208 -2.08 -13.66 13.57
N VAL A 209 -3.12 -13.79 14.40
CA VAL A 209 -3.01 -14.37 15.75
C VAL A 209 -2.56 -15.83 15.68
N VAL A 210 -3.17 -16.65 14.83
CA VAL A 210 -2.78 -18.06 14.64
C VAL A 210 -1.35 -18.17 14.14
N TYR A 211 -0.95 -17.35 13.15
CA TYR A 211 0.41 -17.33 12.63
C TYR A 211 1.43 -16.97 13.72
N ARG A 212 1.19 -15.89 14.49
CA ARG A 212 2.09 -15.49 15.58
C ARG A 212 2.24 -16.58 16.64
N ARG A 213 1.15 -17.25 17.01
CA ARG A 213 1.19 -18.37 17.97
C ARG A 213 1.98 -19.56 17.42
N ALA A 214 1.74 -19.96 16.17
CA ALA A 214 2.42 -21.09 15.54
C ALA A 214 3.94 -20.88 15.40
N HIS A 215 4.38 -19.63 15.22
CA HIS A 215 5.79 -19.27 15.04
C HIS A 215 6.46 -18.69 16.29
N GLY A 216 5.79 -18.69 17.45
CA GLY A 216 6.34 -18.17 18.71
C GLY A 216 6.63 -16.66 18.69
N LEU A 217 5.93 -15.89 17.85
CA LEU A 217 6.11 -14.43 17.69
C LEU A 217 5.30 -13.66 18.75
N THR A 218 5.60 -13.87 20.02
CA THR A 218 4.83 -13.31 21.15
C THR A 218 5.28 -11.91 21.59
N ALA A 219 6.49 -11.48 21.20
CA ALA A 219 7.08 -10.21 21.63
C ALA A 219 6.80 -9.02 20.69
N LEU A 220 5.97 -9.20 19.64
CA LEU A 220 5.68 -8.13 18.69
C LEU A 220 4.56 -7.22 19.23
N ALA A 221 4.82 -5.92 19.30
CA ALA A 221 3.89 -4.93 19.85
C ALA A 221 2.78 -4.50 18.86
N GLY A 222 2.96 -4.75 17.57
CA GLY A 222 2.02 -4.28 16.54
C GLY A 222 2.59 -4.38 15.11
N THR A 223 1.89 -3.74 14.18
CA THR A 223 2.34 -3.53 12.80
C THR A 223 2.55 -2.05 12.53
N ALA A 224 3.53 -1.71 11.70
CA ALA A 224 3.62 -0.39 11.12
C ALA A 224 2.63 -0.25 9.95
N VAL A 225 2.32 0.99 9.58
CA VAL A 225 1.53 1.34 8.40
C VAL A 225 2.41 2.17 7.47
N THR A 226 2.55 1.76 6.22
CA THR A 226 3.24 2.57 5.20
C THR A 226 2.22 3.25 4.32
N VAL A 227 2.30 4.57 4.21
CA VAL A 227 1.53 5.40 3.28
C VAL A 227 2.48 5.93 2.22
N GLN A 228 2.26 5.62 0.95
CA GLN A 228 3.20 5.94 -0.13
C GLN A 228 2.49 6.53 -1.34
N ALA A 229 3.05 7.60 -1.92
CA ALA A 229 2.50 8.23 -3.11
C ALA A 229 2.38 7.23 -4.28
N MET A 230 1.21 7.20 -4.91
CA MET A 230 0.98 6.44 -6.14
C MET A 230 1.65 7.15 -7.33
N PHE A 231 2.19 6.36 -8.24
CA PHE A 231 2.68 6.82 -9.53
C PHE A 231 1.94 6.08 -10.66
N PRO A 232 1.74 6.73 -11.82
CA PRO A 232 1.06 6.11 -12.95
C PRO A 232 1.95 5.06 -13.60
N SER A 233 1.92 3.83 -13.09
CA SER A 233 2.71 2.73 -13.62
C SER A 233 2.12 2.18 -14.92
N GLU A 234 2.97 2.03 -15.93
CA GLU A 234 2.65 1.34 -17.19
C GLU A 234 2.94 -0.15 -17.09
N VAL A 235 4.04 -0.51 -16.40
CA VAL A 235 4.48 -1.89 -16.15
C VAL A 235 4.98 -1.98 -14.72
N SER A 236 4.55 -3.01 -14.01
CA SER A 236 5.05 -3.35 -12.68
C SER A 236 5.61 -4.76 -12.68
N GLY A 237 6.58 -5.04 -11.80
CA GLY A 237 7.20 -6.35 -11.73
C GLY A 237 7.90 -6.65 -10.41
N ILE A 238 8.25 -7.92 -10.25
CA ILE A 238 9.04 -8.46 -9.16
C ILE A 238 10.33 -9.02 -9.75
N ALA A 239 11.47 -8.68 -9.13
CA ALA A 239 12.76 -9.22 -9.53
C ALA A 239 13.42 -9.93 -8.36
N PHE A 240 13.96 -11.11 -8.63
CA PHE A 240 14.82 -11.86 -7.72
C PHE A 240 16.25 -11.84 -8.27
N THR A 241 17.20 -11.32 -7.50
CA THR A 241 18.61 -11.25 -7.91
C THR A 241 19.29 -12.63 -7.97
N ALA A 242 18.65 -13.66 -7.44
CA ALA A 242 19.03 -15.06 -7.55
C ALA A 242 17.78 -15.91 -7.80
N ASN A 243 17.86 -16.88 -8.72
CA ASN A 243 16.74 -17.72 -9.10
C ASN A 243 16.31 -18.62 -7.93
N PRO A 244 15.09 -18.42 -7.36
CA PRO A 244 14.66 -19.17 -6.19
C PRO A 244 14.41 -20.66 -6.50
N ALA A 245 14.12 -21.01 -7.76
CA ALA A 245 13.96 -22.40 -8.19
C ALA A 245 15.30 -23.08 -8.52
N ARG A 246 16.33 -22.31 -8.87
CA ARG A 246 17.68 -22.81 -9.19
C ARG A 246 18.76 -21.93 -8.54
N PRO A 247 18.96 -21.99 -7.21
CA PRO A 247 19.84 -21.06 -6.49
C PRO A 247 21.30 -21.07 -6.92
N GLN A 248 21.78 -22.20 -7.48
CA GLN A 248 23.16 -22.35 -7.96
C GLN A 248 23.35 -21.81 -9.39
N ALA A 249 22.27 -21.70 -10.16
CA ALA A 249 22.30 -21.05 -11.45
C ALA A 249 22.34 -19.55 -11.19
N ARG A 250 23.49 -18.91 -11.44
CA ARG A 250 23.67 -17.44 -11.33
C ARG A 250 22.72 -16.74 -12.32
N GLN A 251 21.46 -16.61 -11.93
CA GLN A 251 20.36 -16.16 -12.76
C GLN A 251 19.48 -15.20 -11.95
N ILE A 252 19.07 -14.12 -12.58
CA ILE A 252 18.05 -13.20 -12.10
C ILE A 252 16.71 -13.63 -12.71
N VAL A 253 15.63 -13.57 -11.93
CA VAL A 253 14.28 -13.84 -12.41
C VAL A 253 13.48 -12.54 -12.34
N ILE A 254 12.81 -12.18 -13.42
CA ILE A 254 11.93 -11.01 -13.48
C ILE A 254 10.55 -11.46 -13.94
N GLU A 255 9.53 -11.08 -13.18
CA GLU A 255 8.13 -11.23 -13.55
C GLU A 255 7.48 -9.86 -13.66
N SER A 256 6.72 -9.61 -14.73
CA SER A 256 6.10 -8.31 -14.95
C SER A 256 4.73 -8.39 -15.61
N ALA A 257 3.89 -7.41 -15.32
CA ALA A 257 2.59 -7.25 -15.94
C ALA A 257 2.27 -5.76 -16.16
N TYR A 258 1.34 -5.49 -17.07
CA TYR A 258 0.89 -4.12 -17.33
C TYR A 258 0.14 -3.55 -16.12
N GLY A 259 0.33 -2.25 -15.89
CA GLY A 259 -0.34 -1.48 -14.85
C GLY A 259 0.30 -1.59 -13.48
N LEU A 260 -0.53 -1.58 -12.44
CA LEU A 260 -0.14 -1.67 -11.03
C LEU A 260 0.29 -3.09 -10.65
N GLY A 261 1.22 -3.22 -9.70
CA GLY A 261 1.86 -4.50 -9.34
C GLY A 261 0.94 -5.57 -8.74
N GLU A 262 -0.34 -5.28 -8.51
CA GLU A 262 -1.32 -6.26 -8.03
C GLU A 262 -1.60 -7.37 -9.05
N SER A 263 -1.60 -7.04 -10.35
CA SER A 263 -1.80 -8.02 -11.42
C SER A 263 -0.72 -9.09 -11.45
N VAL A 264 0.49 -8.78 -10.97
CA VAL A 264 1.60 -9.75 -10.89
C VAL A 264 1.31 -10.84 -9.84
N VAL A 265 0.51 -10.54 -8.81
CA VAL A 265 0.31 -11.43 -7.66
C VAL A 265 -1.11 -11.99 -7.54
N SER A 266 -2.11 -11.39 -8.20
CA SER A 266 -3.52 -11.81 -8.07
C SER A 266 -3.84 -13.12 -8.78
N GLY A 267 -3.04 -13.51 -9.78
CA GLY A 267 -3.29 -14.68 -10.62
C GLY A 267 -4.34 -14.44 -11.72
N ASP A 268 -4.85 -13.22 -11.87
CA ASP A 268 -5.83 -12.86 -12.90
C ASP A 268 -5.21 -12.77 -14.30
N VAL A 269 -3.90 -12.59 -14.37
CA VAL A 269 -3.12 -12.56 -15.62
C VAL A 269 -1.97 -13.54 -15.54
N THR A 270 -1.49 -13.99 -16.68
CA THR A 270 -0.18 -14.64 -16.78
C THR A 270 0.87 -13.53 -16.94
N PRO A 271 1.76 -13.30 -15.97
CA PRO A 271 2.83 -12.32 -16.11
C PRO A 271 3.82 -12.72 -17.20
N ASP A 272 4.53 -11.74 -17.73
CA ASP A 272 5.77 -12.03 -18.46
C ASP A 272 6.79 -12.61 -17.50
N HIS A 273 7.63 -13.51 -18.00
CA HIS A 273 8.67 -14.17 -17.23
C HIS A 273 10.00 -14.10 -17.99
N PHE A 274 11.03 -13.61 -17.31
CA PHE A 274 12.37 -13.47 -17.86
C PHE A 274 13.40 -14.12 -16.95
N ILE A 275 14.31 -14.88 -17.55
CA ILE A 275 15.56 -15.28 -16.92
C ILE A 275 16.67 -14.42 -17.48
N VAL A 276 17.43 -13.77 -16.60
CA VAL A 276 18.52 -12.86 -16.95
C VAL A 276 19.83 -13.37 -16.36
N GLU A 277 20.85 -13.48 -17.21
CA GLU A 277 22.22 -13.73 -16.78
C GLU A 277 22.81 -12.43 -16.21
N PRO A 278 23.29 -12.40 -14.95
CA PRO A 278 23.65 -11.16 -14.25
C PRO A 278 24.90 -10.48 -14.82
N ASP A 279 25.70 -11.19 -15.61
CA ASP A 279 26.92 -10.68 -16.24
C ASP A 279 27.07 -11.35 -17.62
N PRO A 280 26.79 -10.67 -18.74
CA PRO A 280 26.70 -9.21 -18.91
C PRO A 280 25.26 -8.62 -18.92
N LEU A 281 24.37 -8.98 -17.98
CA LEU A 281 22.94 -8.58 -17.96
C LEU A 281 22.22 -8.88 -19.29
N ARG A 282 22.09 -10.17 -19.60
CA ARG A 282 21.47 -10.64 -20.84
C ARG A 282 20.24 -11.49 -20.54
N ILE A 283 19.12 -11.21 -21.20
CA ILE A 283 17.93 -12.07 -21.16
C ILE A 283 18.27 -13.38 -21.89
N THR A 284 18.21 -14.50 -21.18
CA THR A 284 18.49 -15.85 -21.73
C THR A 284 17.22 -16.64 -22.00
N GLU A 285 16.16 -16.40 -21.23
CA GLU A 285 14.84 -17.00 -21.45
C GLU A 285 13.78 -15.90 -21.34
N ARG A 286 12.79 -15.93 -22.23
CA ARG A 286 11.67 -14.98 -22.27
C ARG A 286 10.38 -15.73 -22.56
N THR A 287 9.40 -15.56 -21.69
CA THR A 287 8.02 -16.03 -21.88
C THR A 287 7.11 -14.82 -21.73
N ILE A 288 6.33 -14.51 -22.77
CA ILE A 288 5.36 -13.42 -22.72
C ILE A 288 4.00 -13.98 -22.36
N GLY A 289 3.43 -13.46 -21.29
CA GLY A 289 2.15 -13.92 -20.76
C GLY A 289 0.97 -13.23 -21.44
N HIS A 290 -0.21 -13.86 -21.40
CA HIS A 290 -1.44 -13.28 -21.91
C HIS A 290 -2.00 -12.25 -20.90
N LYS A 291 -1.94 -10.96 -21.26
CA LYS A 291 -2.25 -9.82 -20.38
C LYS A 291 -3.52 -9.10 -20.85
N ALA A 292 -4.69 -9.71 -20.68
CA ALA A 292 -5.97 -9.12 -21.09
C ALA A 292 -6.53 -8.07 -20.10
N ALA A 293 -6.01 -8.01 -18.87
CA ALA A 293 -6.49 -7.14 -17.81
C ALA A 293 -5.37 -6.21 -17.28
N ARG A 294 -5.69 -4.93 -17.06
CA ARG A 294 -4.78 -3.92 -16.48
C ARG A 294 -5.45 -3.28 -15.27
N MET A 295 -4.83 -3.35 -14.10
CA MET A 295 -5.15 -2.41 -13.02
C MET A 295 -4.40 -1.11 -13.27
N ALA A 296 -5.13 -0.02 -13.32
CA ALA A 296 -4.57 1.25 -13.76
C ALA A 296 -4.50 2.27 -12.65
N ALA A 297 -3.49 3.12 -12.75
CA ALA A 297 -3.47 4.37 -12.01
C ALA A 297 -4.16 5.47 -12.84
N LEU A 298 -4.67 6.49 -12.15
CA LEU A 298 -5.10 7.73 -12.77
C LEU A 298 -3.88 8.55 -13.22
N GLY A 299 -3.84 8.94 -14.50
CA GLY A 299 -2.77 9.76 -15.09
C GLY A 299 -2.83 9.85 -16.61
N ASP A 300 -2.28 10.94 -17.16
CA ASP A 300 -2.46 11.41 -18.55
C ASP A 300 -1.62 10.65 -19.62
N ARG A 301 -0.95 9.56 -19.24
CA ARG A 301 -0.12 8.77 -20.17
C ARG A 301 -0.80 7.46 -20.54
N THR A 302 -1.82 7.56 -21.38
CA THR A 302 -2.24 6.49 -22.27
C THR A 302 -1.38 6.57 -23.53
N THR A 303 -0.14 6.11 -23.46
CA THR A 303 0.44 5.55 -24.69
C THR A 303 -0.31 4.25 -24.93
N ASP A 304 -1.08 4.19 -26.00
CA ASP A 304 -1.66 2.99 -26.56
C ASP A 304 -0.47 2.05 -26.89
N HIS A 305 -0.07 1.24 -25.91
CA HIS A 305 1.04 0.33 -26.07
C HIS A 305 0.49 -0.90 -26.77
N ASP A 306 0.84 -1.02 -28.05
CA ASP A 306 0.65 -2.23 -28.83
C ASP A 306 1.17 -3.43 -28.01
N PRO A 307 0.30 -4.39 -27.64
CA PRO A 307 0.67 -5.54 -26.81
C PRO A 307 1.74 -6.44 -27.46
N ASP A 308 1.98 -6.28 -28.77
CA ASP A 308 2.99 -6.99 -29.56
C ASP A 308 4.32 -6.23 -29.72
N ARG A 309 4.43 -4.99 -29.18
CA ARG A 309 5.70 -4.25 -29.22
C ARG A 309 6.55 -4.54 -27.98
N PRO A 310 7.80 -5.03 -28.16
CA PRO A 310 8.67 -5.49 -27.08
C PRO A 310 9.20 -4.38 -26.18
#